data_AF-A0A7K1TLP3-F1
#
_entry.id   AF-A0A7K1TLP3-F1
#
_cell.length_a   1.000
_cell.length_b   1.000
_cell.length_c   1.000
_cell.angle_alpha   90.00
_cell.angle_beta   90.00
_cell.angle_gamma   90.00
#
_symmetry.space_group_name_H-M   'P 1'
#
loop_
_entity.id
_entity.type
_entity.pdbx_description
1 polymer ?
#
loop_
_entity_poly.entity_id
_entity_poly.type
_entity_poly.pdbx_seq_one_letter_code
_entity_poly.pdbx_strand_id
1 'polypeptide(L)'
;MITQVWLNKSLLAKFLPVKPALSYMLSEPSFFQSADLLAFHQRVRTTQRYDSHNEHDQAFARHLKASIFTKTRYWTQQVASRLPPSRYQHVTREQWEQRHYFRLYSWGRFFLTDYVDKGFYITLGVDSGNTLRARNYAAQGIFPAEPALILKLDVHRTQPPFPAPHRAGGEELLFSLPLATQWRRIGADELHAYDWPRLITETVAFIAQHEEDLRRIWAAAGCPDPSKPSMALLGAGISEFILEGKTPVVSPPREVEANDGHKRLSNALQELLAAHGYSEVTRSNSITYPNSSKYSNEVDIKARDIEGNITFFEIKALSTLDGCIREALGQLLEYAYWATTGVPLASKLVIATAHPLSQAAHQYLSYLKHTVSLPIDYVQINLTNQQLTFAHL
;
A
#
# COMPACT_ATOMS: atom_id res chain seq x y z
N MET A 1 46.30 1.75 -48.48
CA MET A 1 45.75 2.41 -47.28
C MET A 1 44.33 2.82 -47.57
N ILE A 2 43.35 2.08 -47.05
CA ILE A 2 41.94 2.49 -47.01
C ILE A 2 41.51 2.27 -45.56
N THR A 3 41.29 3.36 -44.82
CA THR A 3 40.76 3.32 -43.46
C THR A 3 39.29 3.73 -43.51
N GLN A 4 38.42 2.79 -43.11
CA GLN A 4 37.02 3.02 -42.84
C GLN A 4 36.86 3.91 -41.61
N VAL A 5 36.12 5.01 -41.74
CA VAL A 5 35.58 5.77 -40.60
C VAL A 5 34.11 5.42 -40.47
N TRP A 6 33.76 4.82 -39.33
CA TRP A 6 32.39 4.53 -38.92
C TRP A 6 31.65 5.84 -38.60
N LEU A 7 30.68 6.21 -39.44
CA LEU A 7 29.69 7.25 -39.13
C LEU A 7 28.56 6.63 -38.31
N ASN A 8 28.44 7.10 -37.07
CA ASN A 8 27.51 6.63 -36.05
C ASN A 8 26.06 6.98 -36.42
N LYS A 9 25.22 5.96 -36.68
CA LYS A 9 23.80 6.10 -37.09
C LYS A 9 22.87 6.65 -36.00
N SER A 10 23.36 7.08 -34.84
CA SER A 10 22.52 7.46 -33.69
C SER A 10 22.05 8.93 -33.66
N LEU A 11 22.55 9.79 -34.55
CA LEU A 11 22.27 11.23 -34.49
C LEU A 11 21.15 11.73 -35.43
N LEU A 12 20.71 10.93 -36.40
CA LEU A 12 19.66 11.31 -37.37
C LEU A 12 18.23 10.86 -36.99
N ALA A 13 18.03 10.20 -35.84
CA ALA A 13 16.71 9.77 -35.37
C ALA A 13 16.04 10.73 -34.36
N LYS A 14 16.68 11.87 -34.03
CA LYS A 14 16.21 12.78 -32.96
C LYS A 14 15.19 13.86 -33.37
N PHE A 15 14.73 13.89 -34.63
CA PHE A 15 13.71 14.85 -35.06
C PHE A 15 12.62 14.20 -35.91
N LEU A 16 11.87 13.27 -35.30
CA LEU A 16 10.55 12.88 -35.79
C LEU A 16 9.49 13.51 -34.89
N PRO A 17 8.41 14.09 -35.46
CA PRO A 17 7.44 14.87 -34.71
C PRO A 17 6.75 14.02 -33.66
N VAL A 18 6.51 14.63 -32.50
CA VAL A 18 5.70 14.11 -31.40
C VAL A 18 4.43 13.51 -31.97
N LYS A 19 4.29 12.18 -31.91
CA LYS A 19 3.04 11.50 -32.26
C LYS A 19 1.94 12.08 -31.35
N PRO A 20 0.82 12.58 -31.90
CA PRO A 20 -0.30 13.01 -31.08
C PRO A 20 -0.77 11.83 -30.23
N ALA A 21 -1.26 12.15 -29.02
CA ALA A 21 -1.85 11.17 -28.12
C ALA A 21 -2.92 10.38 -28.87
N LEU A 22 -2.60 9.15 -29.26
CA LEU A 22 -3.57 8.18 -29.75
C LEU A 22 -4.55 7.93 -28.61
N SER A 23 -5.71 8.57 -28.67
CA SER A 23 -6.85 8.21 -27.83
C SER A 23 -7.25 6.80 -28.24
N TYR A 24 -6.84 5.80 -27.47
CA TYR A 24 -7.51 4.51 -27.52
C TYR A 24 -8.91 4.75 -27.00
N MET A 25 -9.85 5.03 -27.89
CA MET A 25 -11.28 4.94 -27.58
C MET A 25 -11.53 3.47 -27.24
N LEU A 26 -11.61 3.16 -25.95
CA LEU A 26 -12.12 1.87 -25.51
C LEU A 26 -13.55 1.76 -26.03
N SER A 27 -13.90 0.63 -26.61
CA SER A 27 -15.30 0.32 -26.85
C SER A 27 -16.04 0.43 -25.52
N GLU A 28 -17.15 1.17 -25.51
CA GLU A 28 -17.96 1.38 -24.31
C GLU A 28 -18.41 0.01 -23.74
N PRO A 29 -17.98 -0.36 -22.53
CA PRO A 29 -18.46 -1.57 -21.89
C PRO A 29 -19.92 -1.36 -21.46
N SER A 30 -20.66 -2.46 -21.31
CA SER A 30 -21.97 -2.39 -20.67
C SER A 30 -21.86 -1.75 -19.28
N PHE A 31 -22.92 -1.07 -18.85
CA PHE A 31 -22.99 -0.50 -17.51
C PHE A 31 -22.83 -1.58 -16.42
N PHE A 32 -22.50 -1.17 -15.20
CA PHE A 32 -22.45 -2.09 -14.06
C PHE A 32 -23.80 -2.76 -13.84
N GLN A 33 -23.80 -4.08 -13.67
CA GLN A 33 -24.98 -4.87 -13.34
C GLN A 33 -24.84 -5.43 -11.93
N SER A 34 -25.97 -5.65 -11.25
CA SER A 34 -25.99 -6.27 -9.92
C SER A 34 -25.29 -7.63 -9.93
N ALA A 35 -25.40 -8.38 -11.03
CA ALA A 35 -24.68 -9.65 -11.23
C ALA A 35 -23.15 -9.51 -11.19
N ASP A 36 -22.59 -8.42 -11.75
CA ASP A 36 -21.14 -8.17 -11.70
C ASP A 36 -20.66 -8.01 -10.25
N LEU A 37 -21.40 -7.20 -9.48
CA LEU A 37 -21.08 -6.89 -8.09
C LEU A 37 -21.24 -8.12 -7.19
N LEU A 38 -22.34 -8.86 -7.35
CA LEU A 38 -22.61 -10.06 -6.56
C LEU A 38 -21.61 -11.18 -6.85
N ALA A 39 -21.25 -11.39 -8.12
CA ALA A 39 -20.22 -12.36 -8.50
C ALA A 39 -18.86 -11.99 -7.87
N PHE A 40 -18.51 -10.70 -7.87
CA PHE A 40 -17.29 -10.20 -7.24
C PHE A 40 -17.30 -10.44 -5.72
N HIS A 41 -18.39 -10.08 -5.03
CA HIS A 41 -18.54 -10.32 -3.60
C HIS A 41 -18.47 -11.81 -3.24
N GLN A 42 -19.25 -12.64 -3.93
CA GLN A 42 -19.38 -14.06 -3.63
C GLN A 42 -18.02 -14.75 -3.74
N ARG A 43 -17.31 -14.52 -4.86
CA ARG A 43 -16.03 -15.19 -5.08
C ARG A 43 -14.98 -14.74 -4.07
N VAL A 44 -14.88 -13.45 -3.81
CA VAL A 44 -13.94 -12.90 -2.84
C VAL A 44 -14.22 -13.42 -1.42
N ARG A 45 -15.49 -13.62 -1.06
CA ARG A 45 -15.91 -14.14 0.25
C ARG A 45 -15.61 -15.62 0.41
N THR A 46 -15.76 -16.43 -0.63
CA THR A 46 -15.59 -17.89 -0.57
C THR A 46 -14.15 -18.33 -0.78
N THR A 47 -13.42 -17.68 -1.70
CA THR A 47 -12.04 -18.05 -2.03
C THR A 47 -11.28 -16.81 -2.52
N GLN A 48 -10.63 -16.15 -1.57
CA GLN A 48 -9.85 -14.95 -1.86
C GLN A 48 -8.48 -15.27 -2.48
N ARG A 49 -7.90 -16.44 -2.21
CA ARG A 49 -6.63 -16.86 -2.79
C ARG A 49 -6.82 -17.18 -4.28
N TYR A 50 -5.91 -16.69 -5.09
CA TYR A 50 -5.78 -16.98 -6.51
C TYR A 50 -4.70 -18.04 -6.71
N ASP A 51 -5.06 -19.13 -7.36
CA ASP A 51 -4.12 -20.13 -7.87
C ASP A 51 -4.03 -20.05 -9.40
N SER A 52 -2.84 -19.75 -9.90
CA SER A 52 -2.57 -19.67 -11.33
C SER A 52 -2.69 -21.00 -12.07
N HIS A 53 -2.70 -22.13 -11.36
CA HIS A 53 -2.85 -23.47 -11.94
C HIS A 53 -4.30 -23.98 -11.88
N ASN A 54 -5.18 -23.26 -11.18
CA ASN A 54 -6.59 -23.62 -11.10
C ASN A 54 -7.39 -22.96 -12.24
N GLU A 55 -8.07 -23.78 -13.06
CA GLU A 55 -8.82 -23.27 -14.21
C GLU A 55 -9.99 -22.37 -13.82
N HIS A 56 -10.67 -22.65 -12.70
CA HIS A 56 -11.77 -21.82 -12.20
C HIS A 56 -11.26 -20.44 -11.76
N ASP A 57 -10.10 -20.41 -11.10
CA ASP A 57 -9.45 -19.17 -10.69
C ASP A 57 -9.03 -18.32 -11.88
N GLN A 58 -8.45 -18.95 -12.91
CA GLN A 58 -8.11 -18.27 -14.15
C GLN A 58 -9.36 -17.76 -14.90
N ALA A 59 -10.42 -18.57 -14.96
CA ALA A 59 -11.68 -18.18 -15.60
C ALA A 59 -12.32 -16.98 -14.88
N PHE A 60 -12.35 -17.01 -13.55
CA PHE A 60 -12.82 -15.91 -12.75
C PHE A 60 -11.94 -14.66 -12.91
N ALA A 61 -10.61 -14.81 -12.94
CA ALA A 61 -9.70 -13.69 -13.19
C ALA A 61 -9.97 -13.02 -14.55
N ARG A 62 -10.21 -13.81 -15.61
CA ARG A 62 -10.62 -13.29 -16.93
C ARG A 62 -11.95 -12.54 -16.86
N HIS A 63 -12.94 -13.12 -16.19
CA HIS A 63 -14.24 -12.48 -16.00
C HIS A 63 -14.12 -11.15 -15.24
N LEU A 64 -13.41 -11.15 -14.10
CA LEU A 64 -13.21 -9.98 -13.24
C LEU A 64 -12.51 -8.83 -13.98
N LYS A 65 -11.51 -9.15 -14.82
CA LYS A 65 -10.85 -8.18 -15.70
C LYS A 65 -11.82 -7.58 -16.70
N ALA A 66 -12.58 -8.43 -17.39
CA ALA A 66 -13.50 -8.04 -18.45
C ALA A 66 -14.75 -7.30 -17.92
N SER A 67 -15.14 -7.52 -16.66
CA SER A 67 -16.26 -6.84 -16.00
C SER A 67 -15.77 -5.66 -15.15
N ILE A 68 -15.62 -5.85 -13.84
CA ILE A 68 -15.42 -4.83 -12.82
C ILE A 68 -14.23 -3.90 -13.12
N PHE A 69 -13.08 -4.46 -13.50
CA PHE A 69 -11.87 -3.66 -13.74
C PHE A 69 -11.96 -2.85 -15.03
N THR A 70 -12.45 -3.45 -16.12
CA THR A 70 -12.67 -2.74 -17.39
C THR A 70 -13.69 -1.62 -17.22
N LYS A 71 -14.81 -1.88 -16.52
CA LYS A 71 -15.84 -0.88 -16.24
C LYS A 71 -15.34 0.25 -15.34
N THR A 72 -14.55 -0.07 -14.30
CA THR A 72 -13.92 0.95 -13.44
C THR A 72 -12.94 1.83 -14.23
N ARG A 73 -12.16 1.23 -15.13
CA ARG A 73 -11.26 1.99 -16.01
C ARG A 73 -12.03 2.91 -16.94
N TYR A 74 -13.06 2.40 -17.60
CA TYR A 74 -13.92 3.20 -18.45
C TYR A 74 -14.53 4.37 -17.68
N TRP A 75 -15.11 4.10 -16.50
CA TRP A 75 -15.64 5.14 -15.60
C TRP A 75 -14.59 6.22 -15.30
N THR A 76 -13.38 5.81 -14.88
CA THR A 76 -12.30 6.74 -14.55
C THR A 76 -11.90 7.60 -15.75
N GLN A 77 -11.77 7.00 -16.93
CA GLN A 77 -11.39 7.72 -18.15
C GLN A 77 -12.46 8.72 -18.60
N GLN A 78 -13.74 8.35 -18.51
CA GLN A 78 -14.84 9.24 -18.86
C GLN A 78 -15.03 10.39 -17.88
N VAL A 79 -14.72 10.18 -16.60
CA VAL A 79 -14.67 11.27 -15.62
C VAL A 79 -13.49 12.18 -15.92
N ALA A 80 -12.31 11.62 -16.17
CA ALA A 80 -11.11 12.38 -16.49
C ALA A 80 -11.25 13.24 -17.75
N SER A 81 -11.95 12.76 -18.79
CA SER A 81 -12.18 13.54 -20.02
C SER A 81 -13.08 14.77 -19.81
N ARG A 82 -13.84 14.81 -18.70
CA ARG A 82 -14.71 15.94 -18.32
C ARG A 82 -14.09 16.88 -17.30
N LEU A 83 -12.90 16.55 -16.78
CA LEU A 83 -12.18 17.38 -15.81
C LEU A 83 -11.04 18.13 -16.50
N PRO A 84 -10.74 19.38 -16.09
CA PRO A 84 -9.61 20.13 -16.66
C PRO A 84 -8.27 19.43 -16.36
N PRO A 85 -7.47 19.03 -17.38
CA PRO A 85 -6.20 18.33 -17.16
C PRO A 85 -5.13 19.22 -16.51
N SER A 86 -5.29 20.54 -16.59
CA SER A 86 -4.46 21.50 -15.85
C SER A 86 -4.73 21.44 -14.34
N ARG A 87 -5.91 21.00 -13.91
CA ARG A 87 -6.35 20.99 -12.51
C ARG A 87 -6.32 19.62 -11.87
N TYR A 88 -6.60 18.57 -12.64
CA TYR A 88 -6.66 17.21 -12.12
C TYR A 88 -5.76 16.24 -12.90
N GLN A 89 -5.12 15.35 -12.14
CA GLN A 89 -4.49 14.14 -12.65
C GLN A 89 -5.28 12.92 -12.17
N HIS A 90 -5.19 11.82 -12.92
CA HIS A 90 -5.84 10.58 -12.52
C HIS A 90 -4.95 9.36 -12.74
N VAL A 91 -5.21 8.30 -11.97
CA VAL A 91 -4.57 7.00 -12.11
C VAL A 91 -5.62 5.91 -11.94
N THR A 92 -5.62 4.92 -12.83
CA THR A 92 -6.40 3.69 -12.64
C THR A 92 -5.45 2.55 -12.30
N ARG A 93 -5.76 1.75 -11.29
CA ARG A 93 -5.02 0.50 -11.02
C ARG A 93 -5.73 -0.67 -11.69
N GLU A 94 -5.09 -1.27 -12.68
CA GLU A 94 -5.60 -2.48 -13.37
C GLU A 94 -5.16 -3.79 -12.69
N GLN A 95 -4.39 -3.67 -11.61
CA GLN A 95 -3.90 -4.82 -10.88
C GLN A 95 -5.06 -5.47 -10.10
N TRP A 96 -5.51 -6.62 -10.57
CA TRP A 96 -6.63 -7.40 -10.04
C TRP A 96 -6.22 -8.45 -9.01
N GLU A 97 -4.93 -8.77 -8.90
CA GLU A 97 -4.37 -9.65 -7.85
C GLU A 97 -3.31 -8.94 -6.99
N GLN A 98 -3.07 -9.45 -5.79
CA GLN A 98 -1.97 -9.05 -4.93
C GLN A 98 -1.50 -10.26 -4.12
N ARG A 99 -0.22 -10.65 -4.28
CA ARG A 99 0.40 -11.78 -3.56
C ARG A 99 -0.43 -13.06 -3.59
N HIS A 100 -0.93 -13.45 -4.77
CA HIS A 100 -1.82 -14.61 -4.94
C HIS A 100 -3.18 -14.46 -4.24
N TYR A 101 -3.68 -13.24 -4.04
CA TYR A 101 -5.06 -12.99 -3.62
C TYR A 101 -5.77 -12.12 -4.64
N PHE A 102 -7.03 -12.39 -4.93
CA PHE A 102 -7.88 -11.45 -5.64
C PHE A 102 -7.97 -10.15 -4.85
N ARG A 103 -7.82 -9.02 -5.54
CA ARG A 103 -8.08 -7.72 -4.92
C ARG A 103 -9.54 -7.63 -4.53
N LEU A 104 -9.76 -7.01 -3.37
CA LEU A 104 -11.10 -6.77 -2.81
C LEU A 104 -11.82 -5.58 -3.44
N TYR A 105 -11.19 -4.94 -4.42
CA TYR A 105 -11.65 -3.70 -5.03
C TYR A 105 -11.02 -3.41 -6.38
N SER A 106 -11.64 -2.51 -7.14
CA SER A 106 -11.08 -1.87 -8.35
C SER A 106 -11.14 -0.35 -8.19
N TRP A 107 -10.00 0.34 -8.17
CA TRP A 107 -9.95 1.79 -7.90
C TRP A 107 -9.41 2.62 -9.07
N GLY A 108 -10.13 3.70 -9.37
CA GLY A 108 -9.63 4.92 -10.01
C GLY A 108 -9.38 6.00 -8.96
N ARG A 109 -8.36 6.83 -9.16
CA ARG A 109 -7.96 7.91 -8.24
C ARG A 109 -7.78 9.22 -8.98
N PHE A 110 -8.22 10.32 -8.38
CA PHE A 110 -8.08 11.69 -8.88
C PHE A 110 -7.35 12.58 -7.89
N PHE A 111 -6.38 13.34 -8.38
CA PHE A 111 -5.47 14.19 -7.61
C PHE A 111 -5.54 15.61 -8.15
N LEU A 112 -5.31 16.60 -7.30
CA LEU A 112 -5.04 17.96 -7.76
C LEU A 112 -3.63 18.05 -8.36
N THR A 113 -3.50 18.71 -9.50
CA THR A 113 -2.23 18.80 -10.24
C THR A 113 -1.13 19.50 -9.44
N ASP A 114 -1.50 20.47 -8.60
CA ASP A 114 -0.55 21.26 -7.82
C ASP A 114 0.07 20.47 -6.64
N TYR A 115 -0.41 19.25 -6.38
CA TYR A 115 -0.10 18.50 -5.16
C TYR A 115 1.04 17.51 -5.44
N VAL A 116 2.21 17.80 -4.87
CA VAL A 116 3.48 17.13 -5.19
C VAL A 116 3.50 15.63 -4.82
N ASP A 117 2.80 15.23 -3.76
CA ASP A 117 2.93 13.87 -3.20
C ASP A 117 1.74 12.94 -3.49
N LYS A 118 0.66 13.48 -4.10
CA LYS A 118 -0.58 12.72 -4.39
C LYS A 118 -1.16 12.01 -3.15
N GLY A 119 -0.87 12.53 -1.95
CA GLY A 119 -1.21 11.92 -0.67
C GLY A 119 -2.70 11.99 -0.33
N PHE A 120 -3.43 12.94 -0.91
CA PHE A 120 -4.87 13.12 -0.73
C PHE A 120 -5.56 13.12 -2.08
N TYR A 121 -6.64 12.34 -2.21
CA TYR A 121 -7.27 12.10 -3.49
C TYR A 121 -8.72 11.65 -3.36
N ILE A 122 -9.43 11.77 -4.47
CA ILE A 122 -10.76 11.18 -4.61
C ILE A 122 -10.59 9.79 -5.21
N THR A 123 -11.25 8.80 -4.61
CA THR A 123 -11.32 7.44 -5.12
C THR A 123 -12.71 7.18 -5.70
N LEU A 124 -12.74 6.50 -6.84
CA LEU A 124 -13.94 5.89 -7.39
C LEU A 124 -13.70 4.43 -7.75
N GLY A 125 -14.75 3.63 -7.77
CA GLY A 125 -14.70 2.26 -8.31
C GLY A 125 -15.58 1.28 -7.55
N VAL A 126 -15.19 0.01 -7.46
CA VAL A 126 -16.04 -1.03 -6.85
C VAL A 126 -15.38 -1.61 -5.59
N ASP A 127 -16.11 -1.62 -4.47
CA ASP A 127 -15.78 -2.40 -3.29
C ASP A 127 -16.51 -3.74 -3.36
N SER A 128 -15.83 -4.84 -3.01
CA SER A 128 -16.46 -6.17 -2.91
C SER A 128 -17.34 -6.35 -1.68
N GLY A 129 -17.37 -5.41 -0.74
CA GLY A 129 -18.02 -5.55 0.58
C GLY A 129 -17.16 -6.30 1.60
N ASN A 130 -15.99 -6.84 1.19
CA ASN A 130 -15.09 -7.60 2.05
C ASN A 130 -13.85 -6.82 2.49
N THR A 131 -13.72 -5.54 2.12
CA THR A 131 -12.63 -4.71 2.64
C THR A 131 -12.77 -4.51 4.15
N LEU A 132 -11.66 -4.22 4.85
CA LEU A 132 -11.70 -3.92 6.28
C LEU A 132 -12.67 -2.77 6.58
N ARG A 133 -12.69 -1.73 5.74
CA ARG A 133 -13.57 -0.58 5.92
C ARG A 133 -15.04 -0.93 5.72
N ALA A 134 -15.39 -1.71 4.69
CA ALA A 134 -16.76 -2.20 4.49
C ALA A 134 -17.25 -3.04 5.68
N ARG A 135 -16.40 -3.96 6.19
CA ARG A 135 -16.73 -4.79 7.36
C ARG A 135 -16.90 -3.96 8.64
N ASN A 136 -16.06 -2.93 8.84
CA ASN A 136 -16.18 -2.05 9.99
C ASN A 136 -17.47 -1.22 9.96
N TYR A 137 -17.85 -0.68 8.79
CA TYR A 137 -19.13 0.01 8.64
C TYR A 137 -20.33 -0.91 8.86
N ALA A 138 -20.25 -2.17 8.44
CA ALA A 138 -21.28 -3.17 8.71
C ALA A 138 -21.40 -3.51 10.20
N ALA A 139 -20.27 -3.69 10.89
CA ALA A 139 -20.25 -3.93 12.33
C ALA A 139 -20.84 -2.77 13.14
N GLN A 140 -20.78 -1.54 12.60
CA GLN A 140 -21.35 -0.33 13.20
C GLN A 140 -22.80 -0.06 12.76
N GLY A 141 -23.39 -0.93 11.92
CA GLY A 141 -24.75 -0.73 11.40
C GLY A 141 -24.90 0.43 10.41
N ILE A 142 -23.79 0.94 9.86
CA ILE A 142 -23.78 2.10 8.96
C ILE A 142 -24.16 1.69 7.54
N PHE A 143 -23.51 0.66 7.00
CA PHE A 143 -23.80 0.09 5.68
C PHE A 143 -23.67 -1.43 5.73
N PRO A 144 -24.45 -2.20 4.97
CA PRO A 144 -24.26 -3.65 4.89
C PRO A 144 -22.90 -4.00 4.26
N ALA A 145 -22.33 -5.15 4.63
CA ALA A 145 -21.08 -5.69 4.07
C ALA A 145 -21.31 -6.28 2.67
N GLU A 146 -21.75 -5.43 1.76
CA GLU A 146 -22.20 -5.77 0.41
C GLU A 146 -21.40 -5.03 -0.65
N PRO A 147 -21.27 -5.59 -1.86
CA PRO A 147 -20.55 -4.94 -2.94
C PRO A 147 -21.28 -3.68 -3.40
N ALA A 148 -20.52 -2.67 -3.79
CA ALA A 148 -21.08 -1.40 -4.23
C ALA A 148 -20.10 -0.59 -5.07
N LEU A 149 -20.63 0.33 -5.88
CA LEU A 149 -19.82 1.42 -6.41
C LEU A 149 -19.56 2.42 -5.28
N ILE A 150 -18.32 2.87 -5.17
CA ILE A 150 -17.87 3.79 -4.12
C ILE A 150 -17.35 5.07 -4.76
N LEU A 151 -17.70 6.22 -4.17
CA LEU A 151 -16.99 7.48 -4.31
C LEU A 151 -16.57 7.97 -2.93
N LYS A 152 -15.33 8.41 -2.75
CA LYS A 152 -14.84 8.87 -1.45
C LYS A 152 -13.64 9.79 -1.55
N LEU A 153 -13.47 10.63 -0.53
CA LEU A 153 -12.17 11.19 -0.19
C LEU A 153 -11.31 10.14 0.51
N ASP A 154 -10.03 10.07 0.14
CA ASP A 154 -9.09 9.09 0.64
C ASP A 154 -7.70 9.74 0.85
N VAL A 155 -6.91 9.10 1.71
CA VAL A 155 -5.56 9.55 2.05
C VAL A 155 -4.60 8.36 1.99
N HIS A 156 -3.48 8.54 1.28
CA HIS A 156 -2.43 7.52 1.19
C HIS A 156 -1.63 7.51 2.49
N ARG A 157 -1.64 6.37 3.18
CA ARG A 157 -0.95 6.22 4.46
C ARG A 157 0.58 6.08 4.36
N THR A 158 1.18 6.00 3.16
CA THR A 158 2.51 5.36 3.03
C THR A 158 3.52 5.97 2.05
N GLN A 159 3.44 7.22 1.59
CA GLN A 159 4.56 7.81 0.81
C GLN A 159 5.06 9.16 1.35
N PRO A 160 6.39 9.32 1.58
CA PRO A 160 7.04 10.61 1.83
C PRO A 160 6.71 11.64 0.73
N PRO A 161 6.76 12.95 1.03
CA PRO A 161 7.81 13.60 1.82
C PRO A 161 7.44 14.01 3.26
N PHE A 162 6.19 13.88 3.72
CA PHE A 162 5.81 14.38 5.05
C PHE A 162 5.92 13.29 6.14
N PRO A 163 6.63 13.55 7.26
CA PRO A 163 6.72 12.62 8.39
C PRO A 163 5.35 12.45 9.09
N ALA A 164 5.18 11.34 9.81
CA ALA A 164 3.93 10.91 10.45
C ALA A 164 3.11 11.97 11.24
N PRO A 165 3.68 12.95 11.98
CA PRO A 165 2.88 13.91 12.75
C PRO A 165 2.03 14.88 11.89
N HIS A 166 2.38 15.05 10.62
CA HIS A 166 1.61 15.88 9.68
C HIS A 166 0.33 15.18 9.21
N ARG A 167 0.20 13.86 9.28
CA ARG A 167 -0.95 13.14 8.71
C ARG A 167 -2.16 13.04 9.63
N ALA A 168 -1.95 13.15 10.94
CA ALA A 168 -3.00 13.01 11.95
C ALA A 168 -4.11 14.06 11.75
N GLY A 169 -3.74 15.34 11.53
CA GLY A 169 -4.71 16.41 11.31
C GLY A 169 -5.52 16.24 10.01
N GLY A 170 -4.90 15.74 8.94
CA GLY A 170 -5.60 15.44 7.69
C GLY A 170 -6.56 14.25 7.81
N GLU A 171 -6.16 13.17 8.48
CA GLU A 171 -7.04 12.03 8.76
C GLU A 171 -8.18 12.42 9.69
N GLU A 172 -7.91 13.16 10.77
CA GLU A 172 -8.92 13.67 11.70
C GLU A 172 -9.96 14.52 10.97
N LEU A 173 -9.51 15.46 10.12
CA LEU A 173 -10.43 16.28 9.34
C LEU A 173 -11.24 15.41 8.36
N LEU A 174 -10.62 14.46 7.66
CA LEU A 174 -11.33 13.53 6.77
C LEU A 174 -12.42 12.75 7.52
N PHE A 175 -12.12 12.25 8.72
CA PHE A 175 -13.08 11.49 9.54
C PHE A 175 -14.15 12.38 10.19
N SER A 176 -13.95 13.69 10.25
CA SER A 176 -14.96 14.66 10.69
C SER A 176 -15.97 15.06 9.59
N LEU A 177 -15.66 14.80 8.32
CA LEU A 177 -16.56 15.14 7.20
C LEU A 177 -17.83 14.28 7.21
N PRO A 178 -18.92 14.70 6.53
CA PRO A 178 -20.12 13.87 6.41
C PRO A 178 -19.81 12.48 5.85
N LEU A 179 -20.52 11.46 6.31
CA LEU A 179 -20.31 10.08 5.87
C LEU A 179 -20.42 9.93 4.34
N ALA A 180 -21.34 10.65 3.70
CA ALA A 180 -21.50 10.65 2.25
C ALA A 180 -20.27 11.21 1.49
N THR A 181 -19.43 12.03 2.15
CA THR A 181 -18.16 12.53 1.60
C THR A 181 -17.03 11.53 1.83
N GLN A 182 -17.05 10.85 2.98
CA GLN A 182 -16.08 9.82 3.34
C GLN A 182 -16.28 8.50 2.60
N TRP A 183 -17.52 8.17 2.23
CA TRP A 183 -17.92 6.89 1.67
C TRP A 183 -19.32 6.94 1.05
N ARG A 184 -19.43 7.53 -0.15
CA ARG A 184 -20.67 7.46 -0.93
C ARG A 184 -20.80 6.07 -1.56
N ARG A 185 -21.89 5.38 -1.27
CA ARG A 185 -22.20 4.03 -1.76
C ARG A 185 -23.33 4.10 -2.79
N ILE A 186 -23.21 3.32 -3.85
CA ILE A 186 -24.32 2.95 -4.74
C ILE A 186 -24.39 1.42 -4.73
N GLY A 187 -25.37 0.89 -4.02
CA GLY A 187 -25.57 -0.55 -3.84
C GLY A 187 -26.04 -1.27 -5.10
N ALA A 188 -25.95 -2.59 -5.08
CA ALA A 188 -26.42 -3.44 -6.17
C ALA A 188 -27.94 -3.29 -6.43
N ASP A 189 -28.69 -2.94 -5.40
CA ASP A 189 -30.12 -2.63 -5.40
C ASP A 189 -30.42 -1.26 -6.02
N GLU A 190 -29.49 -0.31 -5.97
CA GLU A 190 -29.65 1.04 -6.53
C GLU A 190 -29.20 1.15 -8.00
N LEU A 191 -28.41 0.18 -8.50
CA LEU A 191 -27.81 0.23 -9.83
C LEU A 191 -28.82 0.38 -10.98
N HIS A 192 -30.06 -0.09 -10.81
CA HIS A 192 -31.10 0.03 -11.82
C HIS A 192 -31.46 1.50 -12.14
N ALA A 193 -31.18 2.42 -11.22
CA ALA A 193 -31.40 3.85 -11.40
C ALA A 193 -30.21 4.57 -12.07
N TYR A 194 -29.15 3.84 -12.40
CA TYR A 194 -27.91 4.39 -12.93
C TYR A 194 -27.61 3.88 -14.34
N ASP A 195 -26.99 4.77 -15.11
CA ASP A 195 -26.33 4.49 -16.37
C ASP A 195 -24.97 5.21 -16.40
N TRP A 196 -24.23 5.08 -17.51
CA TRP A 196 -22.96 5.78 -17.67
C TRP A 196 -23.12 7.30 -17.57
N PRO A 197 -23.98 7.97 -18.35
CA PRO A 197 -24.17 9.42 -18.28
C PRO A 197 -24.41 9.94 -16.85
N ARG A 198 -25.33 9.33 -16.10
CA ARG A 198 -25.66 9.73 -14.74
C ARG A 198 -24.48 9.51 -13.79
N LEU A 199 -23.90 8.31 -13.78
CA LEU A 199 -22.78 8.00 -12.88
C LEU A 199 -21.60 8.94 -13.11
N ILE A 200 -21.22 9.18 -14.37
CA ILE A 200 -20.11 10.08 -14.71
C ILE A 200 -20.43 11.51 -14.28
N THR A 201 -21.65 12.00 -14.55
CA THR A 201 -22.07 13.36 -14.18
C THR A 201 -22.04 13.58 -12.67
N GLU A 202 -22.62 12.66 -11.90
CA GLU A 202 -22.60 12.72 -10.44
C GLU A 202 -21.17 12.60 -9.88
N THR A 203 -20.30 11.85 -10.55
CA THR A 203 -18.89 11.73 -10.14
C THR A 203 -18.11 13.01 -10.36
N VAL A 204 -18.28 13.65 -11.53
CA VAL A 204 -17.65 14.95 -11.83
C VAL A 204 -18.14 16.01 -10.85
N ALA A 205 -19.44 16.04 -10.57
CA ALA A 205 -20.02 16.94 -9.57
C ALA A 205 -19.44 16.69 -8.17
N PHE A 206 -19.34 15.43 -7.75
CA PHE A 206 -18.71 15.05 -6.48
C PHE A 206 -17.25 15.54 -6.41
N ILE A 207 -16.48 15.37 -7.49
CA ILE A 207 -15.08 15.82 -7.53
C ILE A 207 -14.97 17.34 -7.41
N ALA A 208 -15.79 18.08 -8.16
CA ALA A 208 -15.79 19.54 -8.09
C ALA A 208 -16.23 20.05 -6.72
N GLN A 209 -17.25 19.43 -6.13
CA GLN A 209 -17.79 19.80 -4.81
C GLN A 209 -16.77 19.61 -3.68
N HIS A 210 -15.98 18.54 -3.72
CA HIS A 210 -15.08 18.16 -2.64
C HIS A 210 -13.61 18.55 -2.88
N GLU A 211 -13.34 19.40 -3.87
CA GLU A 211 -11.98 19.91 -4.06
C GLU A 211 -11.52 20.74 -2.86
N GLU A 212 -12.35 21.67 -2.37
CA GLU A 212 -11.97 22.47 -1.20
C GLU A 212 -11.79 21.61 0.04
N ASP A 213 -12.51 20.50 0.15
CA ASP A 213 -12.28 19.53 1.23
C ASP A 213 -10.89 18.90 1.14
N LEU A 214 -10.44 18.50 -0.06
CA LEU A 214 -9.06 18.04 -0.27
C LEU A 214 -8.04 19.12 0.12
N ARG A 215 -8.30 20.38 -0.22
CA ARG A 215 -7.41 21.50 0.13
C ARG A 215 -7.37 21.75 1.63
N ARG A 216 -8.51 21.68 2.31
CA ARG A 216 -8.59 21.79 3.77
C ARG A 216 -7.89 20.63 4.47
N ILE A 217 -8.07 19.41 3.98
CA ILE A 217 -7.39 18.21 4.50
C ILE A 217 -5.87 18.35 4.34
N TRP A 218 -5.41 18.83 3.18
CA TRP A 218 -4.00 19.13 2.93
C TRP A 218 -3.43 20.17 3.90
N ALA A 219 -4.15 21.28 4.08
CA ALA A 219 -3.74 22.34 4.98
C ALA A 219 -3.73 21.86 6.45
N ALA A 220 -4.74 21.09 6.87
CA ALA A 220 -4.80 20.48 8.20
C ALA A 220 -3.68 19.47 8.43
N ALA A 221 -3.17 18.87 7.36
CA ALA A 221 -1.99 18.02 7.43
C ALA A 221 -0.68 18.81 7.63
N GLY A 222 -0.73 20.15 7.67
CA GLY A 222 0.48 20.98 7.75
C GLY A 222 1.37 20.86 6.52
N CYS A 223 0.82 20.44 5.39
CA CYS A 223 1.54 20.39 4.14
C CYS A 223 1.74 21.82 3.59
N PRO A 224 2.91 22.14 3.00
CA PRO A 224 3.18 23.43 2.41
C PRO A 224 2.12 23.80 1.37
N ASP A 225 1.84 25.09 1.26
CA ASP A 225 0.98 25.62 0.21
C ASP A 225 1.58 25.25 -1.16
N PRO A 226 0.87 24.46 -1.99
CA PRO A 226 1.38 24.03 -3.28
C PRO A 226 1.60 25.20 -4.25
N SER A 227 0.98 26.36 -4.01
CA SER A 227 1.18 27.59 -4.78
C SER A 227 2.42 28.42 -4.35
N LYS A 228 3.06 28.05 -3.23
CA LYS A 228 4.24 28.75 -2.69
C LYS A 228 5.40 27.76 -2.58
N PRO A 229 6.35 27.76 -3.52
CA PRO A 229 7.53 26.92 -3.40
C PRO A 229 8.29 27.30 -2.12
N SER A 230 8.43 26.36 -1.20
CA SER A 230 9.24 26.55 0.00
C SER A 230 10.71 26.70 -0.39
N MET A 231 11.31 27.83 -0.03
CA MET A 231 12.76 28.09 -0.13
C MET A 231 13.62 27.01 0.56
N ALA A 232 13.05 26.21 1.47
CA ALA A 232 13.76 25.12 2.14
C ALA A 232 14.04 23.91 1.24
N LEU A 233 13.34 23.76 0.10
CA LEU A 233 13.54 22.67 -0.86
C LEU A 233 14.64 22.96 -1.90
N LEU A 234 15.05 24.22 -2.06
CA LEU A 234 16.12 24.63 -2.98
C LEU A 234 17.54 24.32 -2.45
N GLY A 235 17.70 24.06 -1.15
CA GLY A 235 18.98 23.67 -0.55
C GLY A 235 19.36 22.20 -0.75
N ALA A 236 18.41 21.36 -1.17
CA ALA A 236 18.60 19.92 -1.35
C ALA A 236 18.53 19.54 -2.84
N GLY A 237 19.40 20.11 -3.67
CA GLY A 237 19.89 19.47 -4.91
C GLY A 237 18.86 18.90 -5.89
N ILE A 238 17.72 19.56 -6.12
CA ILE A 238 16.81 19.21 -7.23
C ILE A 238 16.97 20.25 -8.34
N SER A 239 18.12 20.20 -9.01
CA SER A 239 18.22 20.72 -10.37
C SER A 239 18.24 19.50 -11.29
N GLU A 240 17.48 19.55 -12.39
CA GLU A 240 17.54 18.62 -13.53
C GLU A 240 16.53 17.45 -13.61
N PHE A 241 15.29 17.60 -13.12
CA PHE A 241 14.20 16.66 -13.46
C PHE A 241 12.95 17.38 -13.98
N ILE A 242 13.10 18.14 -15.08
CA ILE A 242 11.95 18.54 -15.91
C ILE A 242 12.30 18.24 -17.38
N LEU A 243 11.41 17.46 -18.01
CA LEU A 243 11.33 17.03 -19.43
C LEU A 243 12.01 15.68 -19.77
N GLU A 244 11.20 14.62 -19.89
CA GLU A 244 11.01 13.86 -21.15
C GLU A 244 10.06 12.66 -20.95
N GLY A 245 9.35 12.29 -22.03
CA GLY A 245 8.15 11.44 -22.01
C GLY A 245 8.34 9.92 -21.97
N LYS A 246 7.27 9.26 -21.47
CA LYS A 246 6.81 7.86 -21.63
C LYS A 246 7.83 6.73 -21.81
N THR A 247 7.87 5.79 -20.85
CA THR A 247 7.79 4.31 -21.01
C THR A 247 7.37 3.66 -19.65
N PRO A 248 6.96 2.37 -19.59
CA PRO A 248 5.76 1.91 -18.86
C PRO A 248 5.86 2.00 -17.32
N VAL A 249 4.72 2.17 -16.64
CA VAL A 249 4.64 2.24 -15.17
C VAL A 249 4.91 0.86 -14.56
N VAL A 250 6.19 0.60 -14.28
CA VAL A 250 6.65 -0.35 -13.27
C VAL A 250 6.18 0.17 -11.90
N SER A 251 5.80 -0.74 -11.02
CA SER A 251 5.41 -0.48 -9.62
C SER A 251 6.30 0.59 -8.96
N PRO A 252 5.76 1.49 -8.11
CA PRO A 252 6.56 2.54 -7.51
C PRO A 252 7.75 1.92 -6.76
N PRO A 253 8.98 2.48 -6.89
CA PRO A 253 10.21 1.87 -6.38
C PRO A 253 10.11 1.47 -4.91
N ARG A 254 9.44 2.25 -4.05
CA ARG A 254 9.42 2.02 -2.60
C ARG A 254 8.68 0.78 -2.09
N GLU A 255 7.58 0.32 -2.70
CA GLU A 255 6.84 -0.87 -2.21
C GLU A 255 7.48 -2.16 -2.74
N VAL A 256 8.14 -2.07 -3.89
CA VAL A 256 9.05 -3.10 -4.40
C VAL A 256 10.33 -3.12 -3.58
N GLU A 257 10.93 -1.97 -3.25
CA GLU A 257 12.16 -1.85 -2.42
C GLU A 257 11.92 -2.17 -0.95
N ALA A 258 10.74 -1.93 -0.38
CA ALA A 258 10.43 -2.33 1.00
C ALA A 258 10.09 -3.82 1.09
N ASN A 259 9.42 -4.40 0.09
CA ASN A 259 9.19 -5.86 0.03
C ASN A 259 10.45 -6.62 -0.39
N ASP A 260 11.23 -6.09 -1.33
CA ASP A 260 12.56 -6.57 -1.69
C ASP A 260 13.53 -6.36 -0.53
N GLY A 261 13.46 -5.22 0.16
CA GLY A 261 14.25 -4.90 1.35
C GLY A 261 13.94 -5.84 2.50
N HIS A 262 12.67 -6.06 2.82
CA HIS A 262 12.27 -7.04 3.83
C HIS A 262 12.68 -8.46 3.42
N LYS A 263 12.48 -8.86 2.16
CA LYS A 263 12.91 -10.17 1.65
C LYS A 263 14.44 -10.34 1.70
N ARG A 264 15.21 -9.31 1.35
CA ARG A 264 16.68 -9.28 1.42
C ARG A 264 17.17 -9.36 2.86
N LEU A 265 16.56 -8.61 3.77
CA LEU A 265 16.85 -8.68 5.20
C LEU A 265 16.47 -10.04 5.78
N SER A 266 15.33 -10.62 5.38
CA SER A 266 14.91 -11.98 5.76
C SER A 266 15.88 -13.06 5.28
N ASN A 267 16.34 -12.97 4.02
CA ASN A 267 17.36 -13.87 3.50
C ASN A 267 18.68 -13.72 4.26
N ALA A 268 19.19 -12.50 4.39
CA ALA A 268 20.45 -12.24 5.06
C ALA A 268 20.39 -12.67 6.54
N LEU A 269 19.32 -12.34 7.26
CA LEU A 269 19.17 -12.74 8.65
C LEU A 269 19.15 -14.27 8.80
N GLN A 270 18.39 -14.98 7.96
CA GLN A 270 18.35 -16.44 8.01
C GLN A 270 19.74 -17.06 7.80
N GLU A 271 20.48 -16.60 6.78
CA GLU A 271 21.81 -17.12 6.45
C GLU A 271 22.83 -16.82 7.56
N LEU A 272 22.74 -15.64 8.17
CA LEU A 272 23.72 -15.18 9.16
C LEU A 272 23.44 -15.65 10.58
N LEU A 273 22.20 -16.04 10.91
CA LEU A 273 21.84 -16.49 12.25
C LEU A 273 22.62 -17.75 12.67
N ALA A 274 22.85 -18.68 11.74
CA ALA A 274 23.65 -19.88 12.02
C ALA A 274 25.09 -19.55 12.45
N ALA A 275 25.71 -18.55 11.81
CA ALA A 275 27.04 -18.07 12.19
C ALA A 275 27.08 -17.42 13.58
N HIS A 276 25.92 -17.03 14.12
CA HIS A 276 25.76 -16.47 15.47
C HIS A 276 25.23 -17.50 16.48
N GLY A 277 25.33 -18.80 16.17
CA GLY A 277 24.99 -19.89 17.08
C GLY A 277 23.50 -20.21 17.16
N TYR A 278 22.67 -19.66 16.28
CA TYR A 278 21.25 -20.02 16.24
C TYR A 278 21.02 -21.29 15.41
N SER A 279 20.08 -22.11 15.85
CA SER A 279 19.65 -23.36 15.19
C SER A 279 18.14 -23.35 14.93
N GLU A 280 17.62 -24.34 14.19
CA GLU A 280 16.19 -24.47 13.86
C GLU A 280 15.56 -23.17 13.26
N VAL A 281 16.31 -22.47 12.41
CA VAL A 281 15.89 -21.20 11.82
C VAL A 281 14.77 -21.44 10.79
N THR A 282 13.55 -21.05 11.14
CA THR A 282 12.33 -21.24 10.33
C THR A 282 11.69 -19.90 10.00
N ARG A 283 11.18 -19.73 8.77
CA ARG A 283 10.45 -18.53 8.33
C ARG A 283 8.95 -18.69 8.44
N SER A 284 8.24 -17.56 8.57
CA SER A 284 6.77 -17.49 8.43
C SER A 284 6.06 -18.56 9.25
N ASN A 285 6.40 -18.61 10.53
CA ASN A 285 5.85 -19.66 11.39
C ASN A 285 4.46 -19.23 11.86
N SER A 286 3.43 -19.88 11.33
CA SER A 286 2.03 -19.63 11.71
C SER A 286 1.82 -19.95 13.18
N ILE A 287 1.47 -18.93 13.95
CA ILE A 287 1.04 -19.07 15.34
C ILE A 287 -0.46 -19.31 15.31
N THR A 288 -0.87 -20.51 15.70
CA THR A 288 -2.29 -20.87 15.84
C THR A 288 -2.75 -20.52 17.25
N TYR A 289 -3.62 -19.52 17.36
CA TYR A 289 -4.24 -19.19 18.65
C TYR A 289 -5.37 -20.19 18.97
N PRO A 290 -5.37 -20.82 20.15
CA PRO A 290 -6.53 -21.59 20.59
C PRO A 290 -7.75 -20.67 20.62
N ASN A 291 -8.83 -21.08 19.95
CA ASN A 291 -10.11 -20.35 19.78
C ASN A 291 -10.15 -19.20 18.75
N SER A 292 -9.10 -18.97 17.96
CA SER A 292 -9.21 -18.08 16.79
C SER A 292 -9.36 -18.93 15.51
N SER A 293 -10.56 -18.96 14.94
CA SER A 293 -10.83 -19.74 13.72
C SER A 293 -10.40 -19.02 12.43
N LYS A 294 -9.77 -17.84 12.51
CA LYS A 294 -9.58 -16.94 11.34
C LYS A 294 -8.31 -16.07 11.29
N TYR A 295 -7.37 -16.17 12.24
CA TYR A 295 -6.13 -15.39 12.20
C TYR A 295 -4.91 -16.28 12.46
N SER A 296 -4.18 -16.65 11.41
CA SER A 296 -2.80 -17.09 11.53
C SER A 296 -1.92 -15.86 11.45
N ASN A 297 -1.30 -15.47 12.56
CA ASN A 297 -0.22 -14.49 12.52
C ASN A 297 1.08 -15.25 12.27
N GLU A 298 1.93 -14.73 11.39
CA GLU A 298 3.22 -15.34 11.07
C GLU A 298 4.33 -14.48 11.67
N VAL A 299 5.16 -15.09 12.52
CA VAL A 299 6.44 -14.50 12.90
C VAL A 299 7.42 -14.62 11.73
N ASP A 300 8.17 -13.55 11.45
CA ASP A 300 9.09 -13.53 10.30
C ASP A 300 10.14 -14.65 10.40
N ILE A 301 10.85 -14.73 11.54
CA ILE A 301 11.79 -15.82 11.82
C ILE A 301 11.63 -16.32 13.26
N LYS A 302 11.58 -17.64 13.41
CA LYS A 302 11.75 -18.35 14.69
C LYS A 302 13.05 -19.13 14.65
N ALA A 303 13.86 -19.03 15.70
CA ALA A 303 15.08 -19.81 15.86
C ALA A 303 15.29 -20.23 17.32
N ARG A 304 16.22 -21.15 17.56
CA ARG A 304 16.73 -21.48 18.89
C ARG A 304 18.11 -20.87 19.09
N ASP A 305 18.33 -20.22 20.22
CA ASP A 305 19.68 -19.78 20.60
C ASP A 305 20.54 -20.97 21.08
N ILE A 306 21.79 -20.68 21.44
CA ILE A 306 22.76 -21.69 21.93
C ILE A 306 22.31 -22.40 23.22
N GLU A 307 21.40 -21.81 23.99
CA GLU A 307 20.83 -22.37 25.20
C GLU A 307 19.56 -23.19 24.92
N GLY A 308 19.11 -23.23 23.65
CA GLY A 308 17.90 -23.91 23.21
C GLY A 308 16.62 -23.09 23.36
N ASN A 309 16.72 -21.83 23.79
CA ASN A 309 15.58 -20.94 23.99
C ASN A 309 14.98 -20.51 22.65
N ILE A 310 13.65 -20.47 22.58
CA ILE A 310 12.94 -19.99 21.39
C ILE A 310 13.07 -18.46 21.33
N THR A 311 13.58 -17.98 20.19
CA THR A 311 13.72 -16.57 19.87
C THR A 311 12.85 -16.22 18.68
N PHE A 312 12.04 -15.16 18.81
CA PHE A 312 11.30 -14.57 17.71
C PHE A 312 12.02 -13.35 17.17
N PHE A 313 12.19 -13.30 15.86
CA PHE A 313 12.74 -12.15 15.15
C PHE A 313 11.65 -11.53 14.30
N GLU A 314 11.52 -10.22 14.41
CA GLU A 314 10.60 -9.42 13.60
C GLU A 314 11.39 -8.42 12.77
N ILE A 315 11.24 -8.51 11.45
CA ILE A 315 12.06 -7.83 10.46
C ILE A 315 11.31 -6.64 9.91
N LYS A 316 11.86 -5.43 10.09
CA LYS A 316 11.26 -4.21 9.54
C LYS A 316 12.21 -3.52 8.57
N ALA A 317 11.69 -3.26 7.37
CA ALA A 317 12.39 -2.59 6.27
C ALA A 317 11.86 -1.15 6.04
N LEU A 318 11.31 -0.52 7.09
CA LEU A 318 10.86 0.87 6.99
C LEU A 318 12.06 1.81 6.87
N SER A 319 11.82 3.01 6.33
CA SER A 319 12.88 4.00 6.11
C SER A 319 13.44 4.64 7.38
N THR A 320 12.82 4.39 8.54
CA THR A 320 13.18 4.99 9.84
C THR A 320 13.25 3.93 10.92
N LEU A 321 14.28 4.00 11.77
CA LEU A 321 14.47 3.12 12.92
C LEU A 321 13.26 3.11 13.87
N ASP A 322 12.72 4.28 14.21
CA ASP A 322 11.60 4.39 15.16
C ASP A 322 10.32 3.73 14.63
N GLY A 323 10.07 3.85 13.32
CA GLY A 323 8.99 3.15 12.64
C GLY A 323 9.17 1.63 12.71
N CYS A 324 10.39 1.15 12.45
CA CYS A 324 10.72 -0.26 12.58
C CYS A 324 10.47 -0.78 14.00
N ILE A 325 10.97 -0.08 15.01
CA ILE A 325 10.80 -0.48 16.42
C ILE A 325 9.33 -0.50 16.81
N ARG A 326 8.58 0.55 16.46
CA ARG A 326 7.16 0.68 16.83
C ARG A 326 6.30 -0.44 16.28
N GLU A 327 6.46 -0.78 14.99
CA GLU A 327 5.69 -1.86 14.38
C GLU A 327 6.14 -3.24 14.86
N ALA A 328 7.45 -3.46 15.01
CA ALA A 328 7.98 -4.74 15.44
C ALA A 328 7.54 -5.10 16.87
N LEU A 329 7.52 -4.13 17.78
CA LEU A 329 7.11 -4.36 19.18
C LEU A 329 5.67 -4.89 19.28
N GLY A 330 4.71 -4.25 18.61
CA GLY A 330 3.31 -4.69 18.69
C GLY A 330 3.12 -6.14 18.23
N GLN A 331 3.81 -6.50 17.15
CA GLN A 331 3.73 -7.84 16.57
C GLN A 331 4.44 -8.88 17.42
N LEU A 332 5.67 -8.62 17.88
CA LEU A 332 6.39 -9.52 18.78
C LEU A 332 5.62 -9.79 20.08
N LEU A 333 4.99 -8.75 20.64
CA LEU A 333 4.15 -8.90 21.83
C LEU A 333 2.91 -9.74 21.57
N GLU A 334 2.21 -9.49 20.46
CA GLU A 334 1.05 -10.30 20.06
C GLU A 334 1.46 -11.77 19.89
N TYR A 335 2.53 -12.04 19.16
CA TYR A 335 3.02 -13.38 18.89
C TYR A 335 3.45 -14.14 20.15
N ALA A 336 4.15 -13.47 21.05
CA ALA A 336 4.70 -14.12 22.23
C ALA A 336 3.66 -14.33 23.34
N TYR A 337 2.70 -13.40 23.51
CA TYR A 337 1.86 -13.36 24.70
C TYR A 337 0.37 -13.61 24.44
N TRP A 338 -0.18 -13.22 23.27
CA TRP A 338 -1.62 -13.28 23.01
C TRP A 338 -2.19 -14.71 23.04
N ALA A 339 -1.39 -15.70 22.64
CA ALA A 339 -1.81 -17.09 22.54
C ALA A 339 -1.79 -17.89 23.85
N THR A 340 -1.31 -17.31 24.94
CA THR A 340 -0.75 -18.11 26.03
C THR A 340 -1.60 -18.09 27.29
N THR A 341 -1.74 -19.26 27.93
CA THR A 341 -2.28 -19.40 29.30
C THR A 341 -1.17 -19.22 30.34
N GLY A 342 -0.46 -18.09 30.27
CA GLY A 342 0.52 -17.68 31.28
C GLY A 342 1.99 -18.09 31.04
N VAL A 343 2.34 -18.71 29.90
CA VAL A 343 3.74 -19.00 29.53
C VAL A 343 4.02 -18.48 28.11
N PRO A 344 4.94 -17.54 27.91
CA PRO A 344 5.23 -16.97 26.60
C PRO A 344 5.71 -18.02 25.58
N LEU A 345 5.34 -17.84 24.30
CA LEU A 345 5.77 -18.74 23.22
C LEU A 345 7.26 -18.61 22.83
N ALA A 346 7.89 -17.49 23.21
CA ALA A 346 9.29 -17.21 22.99
C ALA A 346 9.92 -16.63 24.26
N SER A 347 11.16 -17.04 24.54
CA SER A 347 11.93 -16.54 25.69
C SER A 347 12.68 -15.24 25.34
N LYS A 348 12.86 -14.95 24.05
CA LYS A 348 13.54 -13.75 23.54
C LYS A 348 12.79 -13.18 22.33
N LEU A 349 12.72 -11.86 22.27
CA LEU A 349 12.09 -11.07 21.22
C LEU A 349 13.17 -10.19 20.58
N VAL A 350 13.34 -10.25 19.27
CA VAL A 350 14.42 -9.52 18.59
C VAL A 350 13.83 -8.68 17.47
N ILE A 351 14.12 -7.38 17.50
CA ILE A 351 13.81 -6.45 16.41
C ILE A 351 15.00 -6.46 15.46
N ALA A 352 14.76 -6.78 14.19
CA ALA A 352 15.80 -6.85 13.16
C ALA A 352 15.58 -5.82 12.05
N THR A 353 16.56 -4.96 11.80
CA THR A 353 16.44 -3.90 10.78
C THR A 353 17.77 -3.61 10.09
N ALA A 354 17.75 -2.90 8.95
CA ALA A 354 18.96 -2.42 8.30
C ALA A 354 19.65 -1.25 9.03
N HIS A 355 18.93 -0.57 9.92
CA HIS A 355 19.39 0.65 10.56
C HIS A 355 20.35 0.36 11.73
N PRO A 356 21.41 1.16 11.92
CA PRO A 356 22.14 1.15 13.17
C PRO A 356 21.25 1.66 14.30
N LEU A 357 21.44 1.12 15.51
CA LEU A 357 20.68 1.55 16.67
C LEU A 357 21.13 2.97 17.09
N SER A 358 20.18 3.90 17.17
CA SER A 358 20.44 5.26 17.67
C SER A 358 20.53 5.27 19.20
N GLN A 359 21.16 6.30 19.78
CA GLN A 359 21.23 6.44 21.24
C GLN A 359 19.85 6.54 21.91
N ALA A 360 18.92 7.27 21.30
CA ALA A 360 17.55 7.39 21.81
C ALA A 360 16.80 6.05 21.75
N ALA A 361 16.96 5.30 20.66
CA ALA A 361 16.37 3.98 20.51
C ALA A 361 17.00 2.96 21.48
N HIS A 362 18.32 3.05 21.70
CA HIS A 362 19.02 2.26 22.71
C HIS A 362 18.44 2.51 24.11
N GLN A 363 18.37 3.77 24.54
CA GLN A 363 17.77 4.14 25.84
C GLN A 363 16.34 3.62 26.00
N TYR A 364 15.52 3.75 24.95
CA TYR A 364 14.15 3.26 24.96
C TYR A 364 14.07 1.73 25.10
N LEU A 365 14.83 0.99 24.28
CA LEU A 365 14.83 -0.48 24.34
C LEU A 365 15.47 -0.99 25.63
N SER A 366 16.51 -0.35 26.16
CA SER A 366 17.08 -0.63 27.49
C SER A 366 16.07 -0.39 28.60
N TYR A 367 15.27 0.67 28.52
CA TYR A 367 14.18 0.90 29.48
C TYR A 367 13.15 -0.25 29.43
N LEU A 368 12.71 -0.66 28.24
CA LEU A 368 11.81 -1.81 28.10
C LEU A 368 12.44 -3.11 28.63
N LYS A 369 13.72 -3.33 28.36
CA LYS A 369 14.42 -4.54 28.77
C LYS A 369 14.61 -4.63 30.28
N HIS A 370 15.11 -3.57 30.90
CA HIS A 370 15.54 -3.61 32.29
C HIS A 370 14.48 -3.14 33.27
N THR A 371 13.64 -2.17 32.87
CA THR A 371 12.60 -1.60 33.76
C THR A 371 11.26 -2.30 33.59
N VAL A 372 10.85 -2.56 32.34
CA VAL A 372 9.60 -3.30 32.06
C VAL A 372 9.83 -4.82 32.05
N SER A 373 11.09 -5.27 32.14
CA SER A 373 11.48 -6.68 32.13
C SER A 373 11.01 -7.43 30.88
N LEU A 374 10.91 -6.73 29.74
CA LEU A 374 10.61 -7.36 28.46
C LEU A 374 11.88 -8.01 27.90
N PRO A 375 11.88 -9.29 27.48
CA PRO A 375 13.07 -9.94 26.95
C PRO A 375 13.33 -9.53 25.49
N ILE A 376 13.46 -8.22 25.26
CA ILE A 376 13.63 -7.58 23.97
C ILE A 376 15.10 -7.30 23.67
N ASP A 377 15.50 -7.57 22.44
CA ASP A 377 16.82 -7.33 21.88
C ASP A 377 16.72 -6.67 20.50
N TYR A 378 17.84 -6.12 20.03
CA TYR A 378 17.94 -5.48 18.74
C TYR A 378 19.12 -6.03 17.95
N VAL A 379 18.90 -6.27 16.65
CA VAL A 379 19.97 -6.64 15.72
C VAL A 379 19.92 -5.75 14.48
N GLN A 380 21.08 -5.19 14.14
CA GLN A 380 21.28 -4.58 12.82
C GLN A 380 21.71 -5.66 11.83
N ILE A 381 21.05 -5.70 10.67
CA ILE A 381 21.45 -6.50 9.52
C ILE A 381 22.15 -5.58 8.52
N ASN A 382 23.46 -5.73 8.39
CA ASN A 382 24.22 -4.99 7.39
C ASN A 382 24.32 -5.82 6.11
N LEU A 383 23.53 -5.43 5.10
CA LEU A 383 23.49 -6.11 3.80
C LEU A 383 24.76 -5.93 2.96
N THR A 384 25.58 -4.91 3.24
CA THR A 384 26.79 -4.61 2.47
C THR A 384 27.95 -5.51 2.88
N ASN A 385 28.16 -5.72 4.17
CA ASN A 385 29.23 -6.57 4.69
C ASN A 385 28.75 -7.96 5.12
N GLN A 386 27.45 -8.25 4.97
CA GLN A 386 26.81 -9.51 5.38
C GLN A 386 27.11 -9.86 6.84
N GLN A 387 26.84 -8.92 7.75
CA GLN A 387 27.04 -9.12 9.19
C GLN A 387 25.80 -8.77 9.99
N LEU A 388 25.65 -9.45 11.12
CA LEU A 388 24.71 -9.09 12.17
C LEU A 388 25.47 -8.35 13.26
N THR A 389 24.88 -7.28 13.78
CA THR A 389 25.39 -6.56 14.95
C THR A 389 24.29 -6.54 16.00
N PHE A 390 24.42 -7.40 17.00
CA PHE A 390 23.53 -7.42 18.16
C PHE A 390 23.88 -6.26 19.08
N ALA A 391 22.86 -5.50 19.49
CA ALA A 391 23.04 -4.41 20.43
C ALA A 391 23.21 -4.92 21.86
N HIS A 392 24.12 -4.29 22.61
CA HIS A 392 24.20 -4.45 24.05
C HIS A 392 23.22 -3.48 24.71
N LEU A 393 22.01 -3.94 25.03
CA LEU A 393 20.93 -3.15 25.65
C LEU A 393 21.01 -3.10 27.18
#